data_AF-A0ABD2H3Q7-F1
#
_entry.id   AF-A0ABD2H3Q7-F1
#
_cell.length_a   1.000
_cell.length_b   1.000
_cell.length_c   1.000
_cell.angle_alpha   90.00
_cell.angle_beta   90.00
_cell.angle_gamma   90.00
#
_symmetry.space_group_name_H-M   'P 1'
#
loop_
_entity.id
_entity.type
_entity.pdbx_description
1 polymer ?
#
loop_
_entity_poly.entity_id
_entity_poly.type
_entity_poly.pdbx_seq_one_letter_code
_entity_poly.pdbx_strand_id
1 'polypeptide(L)'
;MRIVCKDVSAETLYDVLHDTSYRRKWDSNMIETYDIGRLTANTDVGYYSWRCPSPLKNRDFVTMRSWLPLGNDFLIINYSVKHPVRHQHIWNKQQHTRL
;
A
#
# COMPACT_ATOMS: atom_id res chain seq x y z
N MET A 1 4.62 -7.49 -18.66
CA MET A 1 3.17 -7.32 -18.96
C MET A 1 2.90 -5.82 -19.09
N ARG A 2 2.19 -5.38 -20.14
CA ARG A 2 1.80 -3.98 -20.37
C ARG A 2 0.27 -3.89 -20.37
N ILE A 3 -0.28 -2.95 -19.62
CA ILE A 3 -1.72 -2.66 -19.60
C ILE A 3 -1.95 -1.33 -20.33
N VAL A 4 -3.04 -1.22 -21.08
CA VAL A 4 -3.42 0.00 -21.82
C VAL A 4 -4.84 0.38 -21.42
N CYS A 5 -4.99 1.56 -20.80
CA CYS A 5 -6.28 2.15 -20.46
C CYS A 5 -6.62 3.21 -21.51
N LYS A 6 -7.58 2.96 -22.40
CA LYS A 6 -7.87 3.87 -23.53
C LYS A 6 -8.66 5.12 -23.13
N ASP A 7 -9.53 4.97 -22.14
CA ASP A 7 -10.52 6.00 -21.76
C ASP A 7 -10.21 6.64 -20.40
N VAL A 8 -8.98 6.48 -19.91
CA VAL A 8 -8.54 6.97 -18.60
C VAL A 8 -7.24 7.75 -18.78
N SER A 9 -7.19 8.98 -18.29
CA SER A 9 -5.97 9.79 -18.33
C SER A 9 -4.90 9.26 -17.38
N ALA A 10 -3.63 9.62 -17.63
CA ALA A 10 -2.53 9.21 -16.77
C ALA A 10 -2.68 9.78 -15.34
N GLU A 11 -3.17 11.01 -15.22
CA GLU A 11 -3.46 11.70 -13.96
C GLU A 11 -4.53 10.96 -13.17
N THR A 12 -5.61 10.53 -13.83
CA THR A 12 -6.69 9.80 -13.17
C THR A 12 -6.18 8.49 -12.59
N LEU A 13 -5.33 7.76 -13.34
CA LEU A 13 -4.73 6.53 -12.85
C LEU A 13 -3.74 6.80 -11.70
N TYR A 14 -2.97 7.88 -11.80
CA TYR A 14 -2.04 8.31 -10.77
C TYR A 14 -2.76 8.62 -9.45
N ASP A 15 -3.89 9.33 -9.50
CA ASP A 15 -4.72 9.66 -8.34
C ASP A 15 -5.31 8.40 -7.70
N VAL A 16 -5.85 7.47 -8.51
CA VAL A 16 -6.38 6.19 -8.03
C VAL A 16 -5.33 5.36 -7.31
N LEU A 17 -4.06 5.42 -7.75
CA LEU A 17 -2.95 4.73 -7.11
C LEU A 17 -2.45 5.42 -5.82
N HIS A 18 -2.63 6.73 -5.70
CA HIS A 18 -2.26 7.50 -4.51
C HIS A 18 -3.32 7.44 -3.40
N ASP A 19 -4.59 7.35 -3.78
CA ASP A 19 -5.70 7.36 -2.83
C ASP A 19 -5.80 6.04 -2.04
N THR A 20 -5.21 6.06 -0.84
CA THR A 20 -5.23 4.94 0.10
C THR A 20 -6.64 4.64 0.62
N SER A 21 -7.53 5.63 0.66
CA SER A 21 -8.92 5.45 1.10
C SER A 21 -9.74 4.78 0.03
N TYR A 22 -9.60 5.21 -1.22
CA TYR A 22 -10.27 4.62 -2.37
C TYR A 22 -9.80 3.20 -2.68
N ARG A 23 -8.59 2.83 -2.24
CA ARG A 23 -8.06 1.46 -2.39
C ARG A 23 -8.99 0.38 -1.85
N ARG A 24 -9.72 0.65 -0.76
CA ARG A 24 -10.74 -0.27 -0.20
C ARG A 24 -11.85 -0.62 -1.19
N LYS A 25 -12.11 0.26 -2.16
CA LYS A 25 -13.19 0.09 -3.13
C LYS A 25 -12.81 -0.83 -4.28
N TRP A 26 -11.57 -0.76 -4.78
CA TRP A 26 -11.15 -1.51 -5.95
C TRP A 26 -10.27 -2.73 -5.63
N ASP A 27 -9.56 -2.72 -4.49
CA ASP A 27 -8.76 -3.84 -4.03
C ASP A 27 -9.58 -4.72 -3.08
N SER A 28 -10.24 -5.74 -3.66
CA SER A 28 -11.10 -6.67 -2.92
C SER A 28 -10.37 -7.54 -1.90
N ASN A 29 -9.04 -7.64 -2.01
CA ASN A 29 -8.23 -8.43 -1.10
C ASN A 29 -7.68 -7.60 0.07
N MET A 30 -7.74 -6.27 0.00
CA MET A 30 -7.19 -5.44 1.06
C MET A 30 -7.96 -5.65 2.37
N ILE A 31 -7.20 -5.87 3.45
CA ILE A 31 -7.75 -5.98 4.81
C ILE A 31 -7.61 -4.62 5.50
N GLU A 32 -6.40 -4.07 5.51
CA GLU A 32 -6.07 -2.85 6.25
C GLU A 32 -4.90 -2.13 5.59
N THR A 33 -4.99 -0.81 5.54
CA THR A 33 -3.94 0.10 5.07
C THR A 33 -3.97 1.39 5.87
N TYR A 34 -2.81 1.93 6.20
CA TYR A 34 -2.65 3.23 6.84
C TYR A 34 -1.22 3.79 6.63
N ASP A 35 -1.11 5.10 6.63
CA ASP A 35 0.17 5.80 6.55
C ASP A 35 0.84 5.79 7.93
N ILE A 36 2.12 5.41 7.97
CA ILE A 36 2.93 5.43 9.19
C ILE A 36 3.59 6.81 9.36
N GLY A 37 4.06 7.40 8.26
CA GLY A 37 4.67 8.73 8.30
C GLY A 37 5.24 9.14 6.94
N ARG A 38 5.54 10.44 6.81
CA ARG A 38 6.10 11.03 5.59
C ARG A 38 7.58 11.37 5.79
N LEU A 39 8.44 10.94 4.86
CA LEU A 39 9.89 11.17 4.92
C LEU A 39 10.30 12.44 4.17
N THR A 40 9.70 12.69 3.01
CA THR A 40 9.94 13.88 2.18
C THR A 40 8.63 14.37 1.56
N ALA A 41 8.66 15.44 0.75
CA ALA A 41 7.46 15.88 0.02
C ALA A 41 6.87 14.81 -0.90
N ASN A 42 7.68 13.85 -1.36
CA ASN A 42 7.31 12.85 -2.35
C ASN A 42 7.67 11.41 -1.95
N THR A 43 7.89 11.16 -0.65
CA THR A 43 8.20 9.84 -0.10
C THR A 43 7.50 9.64 1.24
N ASP A 44 6.78 8.53 1.36
CA ASP A 44 6.11 8.10 2.59
C ASP A 44 6.48 6.66 2.99
N VAL A 45 6.10 6.29 4.21
CA VAL A 45 6.11 4.93 4.72
C VAL A 45 4.70 4.56 5.14
N GLY A 46 4.20 3.42 4.67
CA GLY A 46 2.85 2.94 4.93
C GLY A 46 2.80 1.44 5.23
N TYR A 47 1.75 1.03 5.95
CA TYR A 47 1.42 -0.37 6.20
C TYR A 47 0.29 -0.80 5.28
N TYR A 48 0.37 -2.03 4.77
CA TYR A 48 -0.70 -2.65 3.99
C TYR A 48 -0.79 -4.14 4.29
N SER A 49 -2.00 -4.67 4.38
CA SER A 49 -2.28 -6.10 4.55
C SER A 49 -3.40 -6.58 3.66
N TRP A 50 -3.32 -7.84 3.25
CA TRP A 50 -4.26 -8.44 2.32
C TRP A 50 -4.60 -9.88 2.66
N ARG A 51 -5.78 -10.28 2.17
CA ARG A 51 -6.31 -11.63 2.26
C ARG A 51 -5.62 -12.52 1.24
N CYS A 52 -5.15 -13.67 1.69
CA CYS A 52 -4.67 -14.72 0.80
C CYS A 52 -5.73 -15.83 0.66
N PRO A 53 -5.79 -16.51 -0.49
CA PRO A 53 -6.68 -17.66 -0.65
C PRO A 53 -6.26 -18.79 0.30
N SER A 54 -7.26 -19.47 0.88
CA SER A 54 -7.03 -20.64 1.75
C SER A 54 -6.23 -21.72 1.01
N PRO A 55 -5.25 -22.39 1.65
CA PRO A 55 -4.95 -22.40 3.10
C PRO A 55 -3.87 -21.39 3.54
N LEU A 56 -3.51 -20.41 2.71
CA LEU A 56 -2.44 -19.47 3.02
C LEU A 56 -2.88 -18.47 4.10
N LYS A 57 -1.99 -18.20 5.07
CA LYS A 57 -2.18 -17.11 6.01
C LYS A 57 -2.17 -15.77 5.27
N ASN A 58 -3.00 -14.84 5.72
CA ASN A 58 -2.98 -13.45 5.28
C ASN A 58 -1.59 -12.85 5.46
N ARG A 59 -1.26 -11.87 4.63
CA ARG A 59 0.06 -11.26 4.60
C ARG A 59 -0.03 -9.76 4.83
N ASP A 60 1.09 -9.21 5.28
CA ASP A 60 1.29 -7.79 5.48
C ASP A 60 2.69 -7.36 5.04
N PHE A 61 2.85 -6.07 4.76
CA PHE A 61 4.15 -5.44 4.61
C PHE A 61 4.11 -3.99 5.09
N VAL A 62 5.30 -3.48 5.40
CA VAL A 62 5.55 -2.05 5.49
C VAL A 62 6.36 -1.66 4.26
N THR A 63 5.89 -0.66 3.54
CA THR A 63 6.52 -0.16 2.31
C THR A 63 6.96 1.28 2.50
N MET A 64 8.10 1.62 1.93
CA MET A 64 8.45 2.99 1.61
C MET A 64 8.07 3.24 0.15
N ARG A 65 7.21 4.22 -0.08
CA ARG A 65 6.73 4.60 -1.42
C ARG A 65 7.30 5.96 -1.77
N SER A 66 7.88 6.07 -2.96
CA SER A 66 8.32 7.34 -3.53
C SER A 66 7.67 7.56 -4.88
N TRP A 67 7.30 8.80 -5.17
CA TRP A 67 6.69 9.17 -6.45
C TRP A 67 7.40 10.36 -7.12
N LEU A 68 7.35 10.38 -8.43
CA LEU A 68 7.98 11.41 -9.25
C LEU A 68 7.16 11.65 -10.54
N PRO A 69 6.56 12.84 -10.70
CA PRO A 69 6.04 13.30 -11.98
C PRO A 69 7.19 13.63 -12.94
N LEU A 70 7.06 13.21 -14.20
CA LEU A 70 8.06 13.33 -15.27
C LEU A 70 7.42 13.98 -16.50
N GLY A 71 6.89 15.19 -16.34
CA GLY A 71 6.14 15.88 -17.39
C GLY A 71 4.79 15.20 -17.61
N ASN A 72 4.67 14.40 -18.68
CA ASN A 72 3.45 13.67 -19.01
C ASN A 72 3.40 12.26 -18.42
N ASP A 73 4.49 11.81 -17.81
CA ASP A 73 4.61 10.48 -17.19
C ASP A 73 4.64 10.58 -15.67
N PHE A 74 4.29 9.48 -15.00
CA PHE A 74 4.35 9.37 -13.55
C PHE A 74 5.05 8.09 -13.13
N LEU A 75 5.91 8.19 -12.13
CA LEU A 75 6.59 7.06 -11.53
C LEU A 75 6.20 6.92 -10.07
N ILE A 76 5.85 5.70 -9.64
CA ILE A 76 5.63 5.33 -8.24
C ILE A 76 6.45 4.07 -7.97
N ILE A 77 7.41 4.14 -7.06
CA ILE A 77 8.25 3.01 -6.65
C ILE A 77 7.97 2.69 -5.20
N ASN A 78 7.83 1.39 -4.93
CA ASN A 78 7.59 0.86 -3.60
C ASN A 78 8.67 -0.18 -3.29
N TYR A 79 9.23 -0.15 -2.08
CA TYR A 79 10.05 -1.24 -1.59
C TYR A 79 9.79 -1.50 -0.10
N SER A 80 9.95 -2.75 0.31
CA SER A 80 9.70 -3.14 1.70
C SER A 80 10.79 -2.61 2.63
N VAL A 81 10.36 -2.02 3.75
CA VAL A 81 11.26 -1.52 4.80
C VAL A 81 10.95 -2.18 6.15
N LYS A 82 11.96 -2.25 7.02
CA LYS A 82 11.74 -2.65 8.42
C LYS A 82 11.38 -1.41 9.22
N HIS A 83 10.26 -1.45 9.94
CA HIS A 83 9.82 -0.35 10.80
C HIS A 83 9.41 -0.88 12.19
N PRO A 84 9.81 -0.25 13.31
CA PRO A 84 9.48 -0.72 14.66
C PRO A 84 7.99 -0.91 14.93
N VAL A 85 7.13 -0.05 14.35
CA VAL A 85 5.66 -0.15 14.44
C VAL A 85 5.15 -1.52 13.96
N ARG A 86 5.82 -2.17 13.01
CA ARG A 86 5.45 -3.52 12.57
C ARG A 86 5.59 -4.53 13.71
N HIS A 87 6.64 -4.42 14.52
CA HIS A 87 6.84 -5.31 15.67
C HIS A 87 5.76 -5.10 16.74
N GLN A 88 5.36 -3.86 16.99
CA GLN A 88 4.26 -3.53 17.92
C GLN A 88 2.92 -4.05 17.40
N HIS A 89 2.62 -3.88 16.10
CA HIS A 89 1.38 -4.34 15.50
C HIS A 89 1.27 -5.87 15.51
N ILE A 90 2.36 -6.59 15.22
CA ILE A 90 2.43 -8.06 15.34
C ILE A 90 2.23 -8.49 16.80
N TRP A 91 2.88 -7.82 17.76
CA TRP A 91 2.71 -8.10 19.19
C TRP A 91 1.25 -7.94 19.63
N ASN A 92 0.60 -6.85 19.23
CA ASN A 92 -0.80 -6.58 19.57
C ASN A 92 -1.75 -7.61 18.93
N LYS A 93 -1.52 -8.00 17.67
CA LYS A 93 -2.33 -9.04 16.99
C LYS A 93 -2.18 -10.43 17.63
N GLN A 94 -1.02 -10.74 18.22
CA GLN A 94 -0.80 -12.01 18.93
C GLN A 94 -1.50 -12.08 20.30
N GLN A 95 -1.77 -10.94 20.95
CA GLN A 95 -2.51 -10.93 22.21
C GLN A 95 -4.00 -11.19 22.02
N HIS A 96 -4.61 -10.67 20.94
CA HIS A 96 -6.03 -10.87 20.64
C HIS A 96 -6.40 -12.27 20.12
N THR A 97 -5.42 -13.11 19.81
CA THR A 97 -5.65 -14.51 19.39
C THR A 97 -5.43 -15.52 20.52
N ARG A 98 -5.23 -15.04 21.77
CA ARG A 98 -5.08 -15.84 22.99
C ARG A 98 -6.23 -15.65 24.00
N LEU A 99 -7.43 -15.31 23.53
CA LEU A 99 -8.68 -15.36 24.29
C LEU A 99 -9.70 -16.22 23.55
#